data_AF-A0A1M6CLJ0-F1
#
_entry.id   AF-A0A1M6CLJ0-F1
#
_cell.length_a   1.000
_cell.length_b   1.000
_cell.length_c   1.000
_cell.angle_alpha   90.00
_cell.angle_beta   90.00
_cell.angle_gamma   90.00
#
_symmetry.space_group_name_H-M   'P 1'
#
loop_
_entity.id
_entity.type
_entity.pdbx_description
1 polymer ?
#
loop_
_entity_poly.entity_id
_entity_poly.type
_entity_poly.pdbx_seq_one_letter_code
_entity_poly.pdbx_strand_id
1 'polypeptide(L)'
;MQTIRIEITGEDSLEELKKLEKNKLIRILNEPDINSYSLPGEAISENDFKNWIEYAEESPTTDIYQAKERWENQKKLLFLA
;
A
#
# COMPACT_ATOMS: atom_id res chain seq x y z
N MET A 1 -5.01 14.85 -2.91
CA MET A 1 -3.81 15.73 -2.90
C MET A 1 -2.74 15.00 -3.68
N GLN A 2 -2.22 15.55 -4.79
CA GLN A 2 -1.20 14.89 -5.62
C GLN A 2 0.19 15.38 -5.19
N THR A 3 1.10 14.45 -4.90
CA THR A 3 2.49 14.75 -4.50
C THR A 3 3.42 14.24 -5.60
N ILE A 4 4.33 15.09 -6.07
CA ILE A 4 5.32 14.74 -7.09
C ILE A 4 6.68 14.61 -6.40
N ARG A 5 7.38 13.49 -6.65
CA ARG A 5 8.75 13.28 -6.19
C ARG A 5 9.71 13.76 -7.26
N ILE A 6 10.58 14.69 -6.89
CA ILE A 6 11.61 15.26 -7.77
C ILE A 6 12.97 14.89 -7.17
N GLU A 7 13.83 14.27 -7.96
CA GLU A 7 15.22 14.04 -7.60
C GLU A 7 16.07 15.23 -8.02
N ILE A 8 16.95 15.68 -7.14
CA ILE A 8 17.81 16.85 -7.36
C ILE A 8 19.25 16.35 -7.44
N THR A 9 19.92 16.65 -8.54
CA THR A 9 21.30 16.19 -8.81
C THR A 9 22.33 17.32 -8.81
N GLY A 10 21.90 18.58 -8.81
CA GLY A 10 22.77 19.77 -8.78
C GLY A 10 22.92 20.34 -7.37
N GLU A 11 24.14 20.79 -7.01
CA GLU A 11 24.44 21.37 -5.69
C GLU A 11 23.64 22.66 -5.42
N ASP A 12 23.48 23.52 -6.42
CA ASP A 12 22.79 24.82 -6.26
C ASP A 12 21.25 24.71 -6.23
N SER A 13 20.72 23.59 -6.72
CA SER A 13 19.28 23.40 -6.94
C SER A 13 18.48 23.34 -5.63
N LEU A 14 19.10 22.97 -4.51
CA LEU A 14 18.44 22.97 -3.20
C LEU A 14 18.10 24.40 -2.74
N GLU A 15 18.96 25.38 -3.04
CA GLU A 15 18.74 26.75 -2.61
C GLU A 15 17.59 27.40 -3.37
N GLU A 16 17.46 27.10 -4.67
CA GLU A 16 16.33 27.55 -5.48
C GLU A 16 14.99 26.99 -4.98
N LEU A 17 14.94 25.70 -4.62
CA LEU A 17 13.72 25.12 -4.06
C LEU A 17 13.34 25.73 -2.72
N LYS A 18 14.32 26.02 -1.86
CA LYS A 18 14.06 26.75 -0.59
C LYS A 18 13.50 28.15 -0.84
N LYS A 19 13.90 28.84 -1.92
CA LYS A 19 13.32 30.13 -2.32
C LYS A 19 11.84 29.96 -2.75
N LEU A 20 11.53 28.91 -3.50
CA LEU A 20 10.15 28.60 -3.91
C LEU A 20 9.26 28.26 -2.70
N GLU A 21 9.77 27.50 -1.73
CA GLU A 21 9.07 27.19 -0.49
C GLU A 21 8.83 28.46 0.35
N LYS A 22 9.84 29.32 0.48
CA LYS A 22 9.70 30.61 1.18
C LYS A 22 8.61 31.49 0.55
N ASN A 23 8.47 31.44 -0.77
CA ASN A 23 7.42 32.12 -1.53
C ASN A 23 6.06 31.39 -1.49
N LYS A 24 5.95 30.29 -0.73
CA LYS A 24 4.74 29.46 -0.59
C LYS A 24 4.21 28.88 -1.91
N LEU A 25 5.07 28.75 -2.91
CA LEU A 25 4.72 28.14 -4.21
C LEU A 25 4.76 26.62 -4.15
N ILE A 26 5.63 26.08 -3.31
CA ILE A 26 5.77 24.65 -3.04
C ILE A 26 5.90 24.42 -1.52
N ARG A 27 5.80 23.16 -1.11
CA ARG A 27 6.12 22.71 0.25
C ARG A 27 7.11 21.55 0.14
N ILE A 28 8.27 21.67 0.78
CA ILE A 28 9.26 20.60 0.84
C ILE A 28 8.91 19.73 2.05
N LEU A 29 8.67 18.44 1.80
CA LEU A 29 8.39 17.48 2.86
C LEU A 29 9.72 16.84 3.28
N ASN A 30 10.15 17.12 4.51
CA ASN A 30 11.46 16.66 5.02
C ASN A 30 11.51 15.14 5.25
N GLU A 31 10.36 14.49 5.42
CA GLU A 31 10.26 13.03 5.55
C GLU A 31 8.92 12.58 4.94
N PRO A 32 8.86 11.44 4.25
CA PRO A 32 7.59 10.77 4.06
C PRO A 32 7.08 10.41 5.44
N ASP A 33 5.87 10.83 5.79
CA ASP A 33 5.23 10.39 7.03
C ASP A 33 5.04 8.87 6.94
N ILE A 34 5.98 8.11 7.50
CA ILE A 34 5.97 6.64 7.50
C ILE A 34 4.83 6.12 8.39
N ASN A 35 4.22 7.00 9.20
CA ASN A 35 3.03 6.71 9.99
C ASN A 35 1.72 7.06 9.25
N SER A 36 1.82 7.58 8.03
CA SER A 36 0.70 7.61 7.11
C SER A 36 0.43 6.17 6.66
N TYR A 37 -0.45 5.47 7.38
CA TYR A 37 -1.03 4.19 6.95
C TYR A 37 -1.86 4.32 5.65
N SER A 38 -1.78 5.45 4.96
CA SER A 38 -2.30 5.65 3.62
C SER A 38 -1.49 4.77 2.68
N LEU A 39 -1.96 3.54 2.49
CA LEU A 39 -1.44 2.65 1.45
C LEU A 39 -1.41 3.43 0.12
N PRO A 40 -0.31 3.37 -0.64
CA PRO A 40 -0.27 4.00 -1.94
C PRO A 40 -1.36 3.39 -2.84
N GLY A 41 -2.26 4.23 -3.34
CA GLY A 41 -3.38 3.80 -4.18
C GLY A 41 -4.36 4.92 -4.47
N GLU A 42 -5.19 4.75 -5.50
CA GLU A 42 -6.34 5.62 -5.72
C GLU A 42 -7.36 5.42 -4.60
N ALA A 43 -8.09 6.48 -4.24
CA ALA A 43 -9.17 6.38 -3.28
C ALA A 43 -10.24 5.43 -3.84
N ILE A 44 -10.58 4.39 -3.08
CA ILE A 44 -11.67 3.50 -3.44
C ILE A 44 -13.01 4.27 -3.42
N SER A 45 -13.87 4.04 -4.40
CA SER A 45 -15.21 4.63 -4.37
C SER A 45 -16.07 3.99 -3.27
N GLU A 46 -17.10 4.68 -2.80
CA GLU A 46 -18.04 4.10 -1.82
C GLU A 46 -18.68 2.79 -2.33
N ASN A 47 -18.95 2.74 -3.64
CA ASN A 47 -19.55 1.57 -4.28
C ASN A 47 -18.58 0.39 -4.33
N ASP A 48 -17.33 0.63 -4.71
CA ASP A 48 -16.29 -0.40 -4.74
C ASP A 48 -15.98 -0.91 -3.33
N PHE A 49 -16.03 -0.03 -2.33
CA PHE A 49 -15.88 -0.41 -0.93
C PHE A 49 -17.01 -1.34 -0.46
N LYS A 50 -18.27 -1.03 -0.81
CA LYS A 50 -19.42 -1.90 -0.50
C LYS A 50 -19.29 -3.26 -1.18
N ASN A 51 -18.93 -3.29 -2.45
CA ASN A 51 -18.70 -4.53 -3.20
C ASN A 51 -17.58 -5.37 -2.58
N TRP A 52 -16.52 -4.73 -2.09
CA TRP A 52 -15.41 -5.41 -1.42
C TRP A 52 -15.85 -6.06 -0.10
N ILE A 53 -16.68 -5.37 0.69
CA ILE A 53 -17.23 -5.93 1.93
C ILE A 53 -18.10 -7.15 1.61
N GLU A 54 -19.04 -7.01 0.66
CA GLU A 54 -19.94 -8.10 0.26
C GLU A 54 -19.15 -9.32 -0.21
N TYR A 55 -18.16 -9.12 -1.07
CA TYR A 55 -17.25 -10.19 -1.48
C TYR A 55 -16.49 -10.83 -0.30
N ALA A 56 -15.99 -10.03 0.64
CA ALA A 56 -15.23 -10.54 1.79
C ALA A 56 -16.11 -11.36 2.74
N GLU A 57 -17.37 -10.96 2.94
CA GLU A 57 -18.34 -11.66 3.78
C GLU A 57 -18.85 -12.95 3.13
N GLU A 58 -19.06 -12.93 1.81
CA GLU A 58 -19.49 -14.10 1.05
C GLU A 58 -18.34 -15.05 0.71
N SER A 59 -17.10 -14.57 0.77
CA SER A 59 -15.92 -15.37 0.46
C SER A 59 -15.85 -16.57 1.40
N PRO A 60 -15.70 -17.79 0.87
CA PRO A 60 -15.53 -18.99 1.69
C PRO A 60 -14.34 -18.81 2.62
N THR A 61 -14.61 -18.62 3.91
CA THR A 61 -13.56 -18.65 4.91
C THR A 61 -13.20 -20.10 5.17
N THR A 62 -11.92 -20.43 5.06
CA THR A 62 -11.44 -21.78 5.38
C THR A 62 -11.01 -21.80 6.84
N ASP A 63 -11.56 -22.73 7.61
CA ASP A 63 -11.09 -23.00 8.96
C ASP A 63 -9.63 -23.45 8.96
N ILE A 64 -8.79 -22.82 9.79
CA ILE A 64 -7.34 -23.04 9.78
C ILE A 64 -6.96 -24.47 10.16
N TYR A 65 -7.77 -25.14 11.00
CA TYR A 65 -7.53 -26.53 11.39
C TYR A 65 -7.85 -27.47 10.22
N GLN A 66 -8.97 -27.24 9.52
CA GLN A 66 -9.32 -27.99 8.31
C GLN A 66 -8.29 -27.79 7.18
N ALA A 67 -7.81 -26.55 6.98
CA ALA A 67 -6.75 -26.27 6.00
C ALA A 67 -5.47 -27.05 6.32
N LYS A 68 -5.07 -27.04 7.59
CA LYS A 68 -3.86 -27.73 8.06
C LYS A 68 -3.97 -29.24 7.91
N GLU A 69 -5.12 -29.83 8.25
CA GLU A 69 -5.35 -31.27 8.08
C GLU A 69 -5.29 -31.68 6.61
N ARG A 70 -5.96 -30.94 5.72
CA ARG A 70 -5.90 -31.18 4.27
C ARG A 70 -4.48 -31.11 3.74
N TRP A 71 -3.70 -30.12 4.18
CA TRP A 71 -2.30 -29.96 3.79
C TRP A 71 -1.45 -31.15 4.22
N GLU A 72 -1.55 -31.61 5.48
CA GLU A 72 -0.79 -32.77 5.96
C GLU A 72 -1.15 -34.06 5.21
N ASN A 73 -2.43 -34.23 4.84
CA ASN A 73 -2.87 -35.37 4.04
C ASN A 73 -2.37 -35.32 2.59
N GLN A 74 -2.39 -34.15 1.95
CA GLN A 74 -1.81 -33.96 0.61
C GLN A 74 -0.29 -34.17 0.62
N LYS A 75 0.39 -33.68 1.65
CA LYS A 75 1.82 -33.85 1.86
C LYS A 75 2.19 -35.33 1.89
N LYS A 76 1.44 -36.16 2.62
CA LYS A 76 1.66 -37.62 2.64
C LYS A 76 1.53 -38.23 1.25
N LEU A 77 0.53 -37.84 0.46
CA LEU A 77 0.35 -38.34 -0.91
C LEU A 77 1.49 -37.93 -1.85
N LEU A 78 2.03 -36.71 -1.68
CA LEU A 78 3.18 -36.21 -2.44
C LEU A 78 4.51 -36.88 -2.07
N PHE A 79 4.67 -37.33 -0.83
CA PHE A 79 5.88 -38.03 -0.35
C PHE A 79 5.75 -39.56 -0.37
N LEU A 80 4.61 -40.11 -0.79
CA LEU A 80 4.37 -41.55 -1.02
C LEU A 80 4.34 -41.92 -2.52
N ALA A 81 4.57 -40.95 -3.42
CA ALA A 81 4.76 -41.14 -4.85
C ALA A 81 6.26 -41.10 -5.20
#